data_AF-A0A969E1H0-F1
#
_entry.id   AF-A0A969E1H0-F1
#
_cell.length_a   1.000
_cell.length_b   1.000
_cell.length_c   1.000
_cell.angle_alpha   90.00
_cell.angle_beta   90.00
_cell.angle_gamma   90.00
#
_symmetry.space_group_name_H-M   'P 1'
#
loop_
_entity.id
_entity.type
_entity.pdbx_description
1 polymer ?
#
loop_
_entity_poly.entity_id
_entity_poly.type
_entity_poly.pdbx_seq_one_letter_code
_entity_poly.pdbx_strand_id
1 'polypeptide(L)'
;MPGSFNFPFEEIENVSIVYPDDKAFRIITWDFMVSPNEHKYYGLIQVNDSKSIVYELNDVSRTLQKPEIQMLTAQKWFGCLVYNVKQFKTDEGMKYLLFGFNAHNAAEKIKLIDVLTLRGGAPRFGSTQAFNILERGKKKRLNRLIFYHGYESSMRVNFDDEMAMIVYDHLTAAPSSNPTVPFVNVPDGTYEALKLNNGVWEHIEKLPTTVMDEAPRPKPVIGKKKVVDKDNAKQFQWPDEIQKRKKKIIRQAFR
;
A
#
# COMPACT_ATOMS: atom_id res chain seq x y z
N MET A 1 -6.13 7.29 -27.02
CA MET A 1 -6.97 8.50 -26.97
C MET A 1 -6.14 9.62 -26.33
N PRO A 2 -6.01 10.80 -26.96
CA PRO A 2 -5.33 11.94 -26.34
C PRO A 2 -5.95 12.28 -24.98
N GLY A 3 -5.12 12.51 -23.96
CA GLY A 3 -5.57 12.93 -22.62
C GLY A 3 -6.03 11.81 -21.67
N SER A 4 -6.22 10.56 -22.14
CA SER A 4 -6.75 9.50 -21.28
C SER A 4 -5.84 9.18 -20.08
N PHE A 5 -4.52 9.31 -20.23
CA PHE A 5 -3.54 9.02 -19.18
C PHE A 5 -3.70 9.91 -17.93
N ASN A 6 -4.07 11.18 -18.12
CA ASN A 6 -4.23 12.13 -17.02
C ASN A 6 -5.66 12.15 -16.46
N PHE A 7 -6.60 11.42 -17.07
CA PHE A 7 -7.97 11.37 -16.58
C PHE A 7 -8.02 10.58 -15.26
N PRO A 8 -8.53 11.17 -14.16
CA PRO A 8 -8.40 10.60 -12.82
C PRO A 8 -9.40 9.48 -12.52
N PHE A 9 -10.51 9.35 -13.27
CA PHE A 9 -11.61 8.40 -13.02
C PHE A 9 -12.18 8.48 -11.59
N GLU A 10 -12.44 9.68 -11.09
CA GLU A 10 -12.90 9.94 -9.71
C GLU A 10 -14.25 9.29 -9.37
N GLU A 11 -15.08 8.97 -10.38
CA GLU A 11 -16.40 8.36 -10.19
C GLU A 11 -16.38 6.83 -10.04
N ILE A 12 -15.22 6.17 -10.24
CA ILE A 12 -15.14 4.72 -10.17
C ILE A 12 -14.71 4.28 -8.76
N GLU A 13 -15.68 3.82 -7.98
CA GLU A 13 -15.44 3.24 -6.67
C GLU A 13 -14.79 1.84 -6.80
N ASN A 14 -14.01 1.44 -5.79
CA ASN A 14 -13.35 0.13 -5.68
C ASN A 14 -12.29 -0.19 -6.75
N VAL A 15 -11.70 0.84 -7.35
CA VAL A 15 -10.56 0.71 -8.26
C VAL A 15 -9.34 1.42 -7.68
N SER A 16 -8.20 0.77 -7.72
CA SER A 16 -6.92 1.40 -7.41
C SER A 16 -6.26 1.91 -8.69
N ILE A 17 -5.91 3.19 -8.71
CA ILE A 17 -5.20 3.85 -9.82
C ILE A 17 -3.93 4.45 -9.24
N VAL A 18 -2.77 3.90 -9.62
CA VAL A 18 -1.47 4.30 -9.05
C VAL A 18 -0.52 4.73 -10.15
N TYR A 19 0.21 5.81 -9.89
CA TYR A 19 1.23 6.37 -10.77
C TYR A 19 2.60 6.30 -10.07
N PRO A 20 3.69 5.96 -10.77
CA PRO A 20 5.03 6.29 -10.29
C PRO A 20 5.26 7.81 -10.38
N ASP A 21 6.16 8.36 -9.55
CA ASP A 21 6.51 9.80 -9.55
C ASP A 21 6.92 10.36 -10.93
N ASP A 22 7.54 9.55 -11.80
CA ASP A 22 7.99 9.93 -13.14
C ASP A 22 6.87 9.87 -14.19
N LYS A 23 5.70 9.36 -13.79
CA LYS A 23 4.51 9.21 -14.63
C LYS A 23 4.78 8.40 -15.90
N ALA A 24 5.73 7.46 -15.87
CA ALA A 24 6.06 6.62 -17.03
C ALA A 24 4.90 5.70 -17.45
N PHE A 25 4.04 5.32 -16.50
CA PHE A 25 2.83 4.54 -16.73
C PHE A 25 1.82 4.83 -15.61
N ARG A 26 0.64 4.23 -15.70
CA ARG A 26 -0.26 4.06 -14.57
C ARG A 26 -0.73 2.62 -14.52
N ILE A 27 -0.92 2.12 -13.31
CA ILE A 27 -1.47 0.80 -13.07
C ILE A 27 -2.85 0.96 -12.44
N ILE A 28 -3.82 0.32 -13.07
CA ILE A 28 -5.23 0.33 -12.65
C ILE A 28 -5.55 -1.10 -12.25
N THR A 29 -6.00 -1.33 -11.03
CA THR A 29 -6.32 -2.68 -10.53
C THR A 29 -7.60 -2.67 -9.73
N TRP A 30 -8.39 -3.72 -9.86
CA TRP A 30 -9.61 -3.93 -9.10
C TRP A 30 -9.81 -5.42 -8.84
N ASP A 31 -10.64 -5.73 -7.86
CA ASP A 31 -11.02 -7.11 -7.56
C ASP A 31 -12.52 -7.30 -7.67
N PHE A 32 -12.90 -8.55 -7.87
CA PHE A 32 -14.30 -8.97 -7.88
C PHE A 32 -14.42 -10.21 -6.99
N MET A 33 -15.18 -10.10 -5.91
CA MET A 33 -15.52 -11.22 -5.06
C MET A 33 -16.54 -12.11 -5.77
N VAL A 34 -16.09 -13.27 -6.25
CA VAL A 34 -16.94 -14.29 -6.88
C VAL A 34 -17.67 -15.09 -5.81
N SER A 35 -16.99 -15.39 -4.70
CA SER A 35 -17.55 -16.02 -3.51
C SER A 35 -16.71 -15.62 -2.28
N PRO A 36 -17.14 -15.93 -1.04
CA PRO A 36 -16.34 -15.64 0.16
C PRO A 36 -14.92 -16.24 0.14
N ASN A 37 -14.67 -17.25 -0.69
CA ASN A 37 -13.37 -17.93 -0.82
C ASN A 37 -12.67 -17.67 -2.17
N GLU A 38 -13.24 -16.82 -3.02
CA GLU A 38 -12.76 -16.60 -4.37
C GLU A 38 -12.88 -15.12 -4.76
N HIS A 39 -11.72 -14.50 -4.93
CA HIS A 39 -11.58 -13.21 -5.59
C HIS A 39 -10.91 -13.40 -6.94
N LYS A 40 -11.36 -12.62 -7.93
CA LYS A 40 -10.68 -12.47 -9.21
C LYS A 40 -10.11 -11.07 -9.30
N TYR A 41 -8.87 -10.97 -9.74
CA TYR A 41 -8.20 -9.71 -9.94
C TYR A 41 -8.11 -9.37 -11.41
N TYR A 42 -8.28 -8.09 -11.70
CA TYR A 42 -8.11 -7.55 -13.03
C TYR A 42 -7.20 -6.34 -12.94
N GLY A 43 -6.49 -6.05 -14.03
CA GLY A 43 -5.71 -4.85 -14.09
C GLY A 43 -5.36 -4.41 -15.49
N LEU A 44 -4.98 -3.15 -15.60
CA LEU A 44 -4.49 -2.52 -16.81
C LEU A 44 -3.22 -1.75 -16.48
N ILE A 45 -2.20 -1.85 -17.34
CA ILE A 45 -1.09 -0.90 -17.36
C ILE A 45 -1.23 -0.05 -18.61
N GLN A 46 -1.40 1.25 -18.43
CA GLN A 46 -1.32 2.20 -19.53
C GLN A 46 0.05 2.89 -19.48
N VAL A 47 0.84 2.71 -20.53
CA VAL A 47 2.14 3.35 -20.67
C VAL A 47 1.94 4.78 -21.17
N ASN A 48 2.68 5.72 -20.57
CA ASN A 48 2.68 7.12 -20.97
C ASN A 48 3.64 7.35 -22.14
N ASP A 49 3.32 6.74 -23.28
CA ASP A 49 4.03 6.95 -24.54
C ASP A 49 3.14 7.67 -25.57
N SER A 50 3.72 8.02 -26.72
CA SER A 50 2.99 8.70 -27.80
C SER A 50 1.82 7.89 -28.37
N LYS A 51 1.83 6.57 -28.16
CA LYS A 51 0.80 5.63 -28.63
C LYS A 51 -0.25 5.34 -27.55
N SER A 52 0.04 5.71 -26.29
CA SER A 52 -0.76 5.40 -25.10
C SER A 52 -1.16 3.93 -25.03
N ILE A 53 -0.18 3.03 -25.19
CA ILE A 53 -0.43 1.58 -25.22
C ILE A 53 -0.99 1.11 -23.86
N VAL A 54 -2.04 0.29 -23.93
CA VAL A 54 -2.66 -0.36 -22.77
C VAL A 54 -2.38 -1.85 -22.81
N TYR A 55 -1.94 -2.41 -21.68
CA TYR A 55 -1.72 -3.84 -21.47
C TYR A 55 -2.71 -4.37 -20.44
N GLU A 56 -3.52 -5.33 -20.83
CA GLU A 56 -4.39 -6.07 -19.91
C GLU A 56 -3.58 -7.05 -19.06
N LEU A 57 -3.81 -7.03 -17.75
CA LEU A 57 -3.21 -7.94 -16.79
C LEU A 57 -4.17 -9.09 -16.51
N ASN A 58 -3.72 -10.31 -16.80
CA ASN A 58 -4.48 -11.52 -16.57
C ASN A 58 -3.98 -12.23 -15.32
N ASP A 59 -4.85 -12.35 -14.32
CA ASP A 59 -4.55 -13.00 -13.05
C ASP A 59 -4.44 -14.52 -13.21
N VAL A 60 -3.27 -15.05 -12.86
CA VAL A 60 -3.00 -16.50 -12.80
C VAL A 60 -2.46 -16.92 -11.43
N SER A 61 -2.59 -16.07 -10.41
CA SER A 61 -2.05 -16.24 -9.04
C SER A 61 -2.34 -17.63 -8.46
N ARG A 62 -3.55 -18.17 -8.64
CA ARG A 62 -3.98 -19.49 -8.14
C ARG A 62 -3.28 -20.68 -8.79
N THR A 63 -2.74 -20.51 -9.98
CA THR A 63 -2.09 -21.60 -10.76
C THR A 63 -0.57 -21.49 -10.81
N LEU A 64 -0.01 -20.37 -10.36
CA LEU A 64 1.44 -20.16 -10.35
C LEU A 64 2.12 -21.10 -9.34
N GLN A 65 3.20 -21.73 -9.79
CA GLN A 65 4.03 -22.60 -8.96
C GLN A 65 5.36 -21.92 -8.66
N LYS A 66 5.67 -21.66 -7.38
CA LYS A 66 6.87 -20.91 -6.95
C LYS A 66 6.98 -19.52 -7.63
N PRO A 67 5.93 -18.68 -7.59
CA PRO A 67 5.93 -17.37 -8.21
C PRO A 67 7.11 -16.50 -7.75
N GLU A 68 7.65 -16.68 -6.55
CA GLU A 68 8.73 -15.89 -5.95
C GLU A 68 10.02 -15.87 -6.79
N ILE A 69 10.25 -16.89 -7.63
CA ILE A 69 11.45 -17.02 -8.47
C ILE A 69 11.17 -16.88 -9.98
N GLN A 70 9.92 -16.58 -10.36
CA GLN A 70 9.53 -16.49 -11.77
C GLN A 70 9.54 -15.05 -12.29
N MET A 71 9.83 -14.90 -13.58
CA MET A 71 9.53 -13.70 -14.35
C MET A 71 8.15 -13.86 -14.98
N LEU A 72 7.27 -12.87 -14.81
CA LEU A 72 5.89 -12.92 -15.30
C LEU A 72 5.65 -11.85 -16.36
N THR A 73 4.71 -12.11 -17.26
CA THR A 73 4.21 -11.16 -18.24
C THR A 73 2.86 -10.62 -17.80
N ALA A 74 2.32 -9.62 -18.51
CA ALA A 74 0.95 -9.16 -18.31
C ALA A 74 -0.08 -10.30 -18.35
N GLN A 75 0.09 -11.27 -19.25
CA GLN A 75 -0.82 -12.42 -19.42
C GLN A 75 -0.67 -13.49 -18.33
N LYS A 76 0.36 -13.39 -17.49
CA LYS A 76 0.63 -14.31 -16.38
C LYS A 76 0.84 -13.55 -15.07
N TRP A 77 0.13 -12.45 -14.89
CA TRP A 77 0.32 -11.57 -13.75
C TRP A 77 -0.16 -12.22 -12.44
N PHE A 78 0.52 -11.91 -11.35
CA PHE A 78 0.05 -12.29 -10.02
C PHE A 78 -1.01 -11.27 -9.59
N GLY A 79 -2.28 -11.65 -9.70
CA GLY A 79 -3.40 -10.76 -9.42
C GLY A 79 -3.35 -10.13 -8.04
N CYS A 80 -3.47 -8.80 -7.98
CA CYS A 80 -3.55 -8.07 -6.73
C CYS A 80 -4.09 -6.64 -6.95
N LEU A 81 -4.67 -6.06 -5.90
CA LEU A 81 -4.87 -4.62 -5.80
C LEU A 81 -3.52 -3.96 -5.52
N VAL A 82 -3.01 -3.19 -6.47
CA VAL A 82 -1.77 -2.42 -6.31
C VAL A 82 -2.09 -1.11 -5.63
N TYR A 83 -1.56 -0.87 -4.43
CA TYR A 83 -1.85 0.35 -3.65
C TYR A 83 -0.69 1.33 -3.56
N ASN A 84 0.53 0.92 -3.93
CA ASN A 84 1.67 1.83 -4.01
C ASN A 84 2.66 1.39 -5.09
N VAL A 85 3.37 2.36 -5.66
CA VAL A 85 4.46 2.17 -6.61
C VAL A 85 5.65 3.03 -6.20
N LYS A 86 6.84 2.43 -6.07
CA LYS A 86 8.08 3.16 -5.77
C LYS A 86 9.14 2.93 -6.84
N GLN A 87 9.70 4.01 -7.38
CA GLN A 87 10.79 3.94 -8.34
C GLN A 87 12.14 3.64 -7.66
N PHE A 88 12.98 2.89 -8.36
CA PHE A 88 14.38 2.73 -8.01
C PHE A 88 15.25 2.47 -9.25
N LYS A 89 16.49 2.92 -9.20
CA LYS A 89 17.46 2.74 -10.30
C LYS A 89 18.36 1.54 -10.04
N THR A 90 18.71 0.86 -11.11
CA THR A 90 19.71 -0.21 -11.16
C THR A 90 20.62 0.03 -12.36
N ASP A 91 21.70 -0.74 -12.49
CA ASP A 91 22.58 -0.70 -13.66
C ASP A 91 21.85 -1.10 -14.96
N GLU A 92 20.79 -1.90 -14.84
CA GLU A 92 19.92 -2.30 -15.97
C GLU A 92 18.88 -1.21 -16.34
N GLY A 93 18.83 -0.11 -15.60
CA GLY A 93 17.88 0.99 -15.80
C GLY A 93 16.88 1.17 -14.68
N MET A 94 15.83 1.96 -14.96
CA MET A 94 14.76 2.27 -14.02
C MET A 94 13.83 1.07 -13.81
N LYS A 95 13.51 0.78 -12.55
CA LYS A 95 12.60 -0.27 -12.12
C LYS A 95 11.57 0.30 -11.13
N TYR A 96 10.47 -0.41 -10.93
CA TYR A 96 9.39 0.03 -10.06
C TYR A 96 9.00 -1.09 -9.10
N LEU A 97 9.05 -0.84 -7.80
CA LEU A 97 8.42 -1.68 -6.81
C LEU A 97 6.91 -1.49 -6.90
N LEU A 98 6.16 -2.59 -6.94
CA LEU A 98 4.72 -2.62 -6.83
C LEU A 98 4.37 -3.24 -5.49
N PHE A 99 3.54 -2.55 -4.70
CA PHE A 99 3.01 -3.05 -3.45
C PHE A 99 1.57 -3.49 -3.65
N GLY A 100 1.32 -4.78 -3.47
CA GLY A 100 0.05 -5.42 -3.82
C GLY A 100 -0.65 -6.05 -2.61
N PHE A 101 -1.97 -6.12 -2.69
CA PHE A 101 -2.84 -6.85 -1.77
C PHE A 101 -3.73 -7.84 -2.54
N ASN A 102 -3.84 -9.07 -2.06
CA ASN A 102 -4.73 -10.09 -2.60
C ASN A 102 -5.47 -10.76 -1.43
N ALA A 103 -6.80 -10.78 -1.47
CA ALA A 103 -7.69 -11.30 -0.45
C ALA A 103 -7.64 -12.83 -0.33
N HIS A 104 -7.07 -13.51 -1.33
CA HIS A 104 -6.71 -14.92 -1.37
C HIS A 104 -7.82 -15.92 -1.02
N ASN A 105 -8.08 -16.18 0.27
CA ASN A 105 -9.14 -17.09 0.73
C ASN A 105 -9.64 -16.72 2.15
N ALA A 106 -10.62 -17.45 2.70
CA ALA A 106 -11.18 -17.14 4.02
C ALA A 106 -10.28 -17.43 5.24
N ALA A 107 -9.09 -18.01 5.05
CA ALA A 107 -8.12 -18.22 6.13
C ALA A 107 -7.00 -17.18 6.10
N GLU A 108 -6.55 -16.78 4.91
CA GLU A 108 -5.36 -15.96 4.71
C GLU A 108 -5.56 -14.91 3.62
N LYS A 109 -4.87 -13.78 3.79
CA LYS A 109 -4.68 -12.74 2.79
C LYS A 109 -3.20 -12.69 2.41
N ILE A 110 -2.92 -12.03 1.29
CA ILE A 110 -1.58 -11.88 0.74
C ILE A 110 -1.24 -10.40 0.62
N LYS A 111 -0.07 -10.02 1.14
CA LYS A 111 0.65 -8.82 0.70
C LYS A 111 1.81 -9.27 -0.19
N LEU A 112 2.14 -8.50 -1.22
CA LEU A 112 3.30 -8.79 -2.06
C LEU A 112 4.06 -7.53 -2.45
N ILE A 113 5.35 -7.73 -2.73
CA ILE A 113 6.23 -6.75 -3.35
C ILE A 113 6.73 -7.38 -4.65
N ASP A 114 6.39 -6.77 -5.77
CA ASP A 114 6.87 -7.18 -7.09
C ASP A 114 7.73 -6.09 -7.72
N VAL A 115 8.57 -6.45 -8.69
CA VAL A 115 9.35 -5.51 -9.48
C VAL A 115 8.77 -5.44 -10.88
N LEU A 116 8.31 -4.28 -11.29
CA LEU A 116 7.90 -3.99 -12.66
C LEU A 116 9.06 -3.37 -13.45
N THR A 117 9.22 -3.83 -14.68
CA THR A 117 10.07 -3.21 -15.70
C THR A 117 9.28 -3.06 -17.00
N LEU A 118 9.53 -1.98 -17.75
CA LEU A 118 8.97 -1.78 -19.09
C LEU A 118 10.04 -2.11 -20.13
N ARG A 119 9.93 -3.28 -20.78
CA ARG A 119 10.87 -3.71 -21.83
C ARG A 119 10.26 -3.42 -23.20
N GLY A 120 10.76 -2.38 -23.87
CA GLY A 120 10.18 -1.91 -25.13
C GLY A 120 8.71 -1.48 -24.97
N GLY A 121 8.37 -0.90 -23.83
CA GLY A 121 6.99 -0.54 -23.45
C GLY A 121 6.19 -1.68 -22.79
N ALA A 122 6.52 -2.95 -23.05
CA ALA A 122 5.76 -4.06 -22.50
C ALA A 122 6.11 -4.33 -21.01
N PRO A 123 5.12 -4.48 -20.12
CA PRO A 123 5.36 -4.77 -18.72
C PRO A 123 5.90 -6.19 -18.49
N ARG A 124 6.87 -6.28 -17.59
CA ARG A 124 7.47 -7.52 -17.07
C ARG A 124 7.55 -7.43 -15.56
N PHE A 125 7.07 -8.46 -14.89
CA PHE A 125 7.03 -8.54 -13.44
C PHE A 125 8.06 -9.53 -12.92
N GLY A 126 8.63 -9.21 -11.78
CA GLY A 126 9.84 -9.80 -11.27
C GLY A 126 11.08 -9.12 -11.85
N SER A 127 12.18 -9.22 -11.13
CA SER A 127 13.51 -8.94 -11.65
C SER A 127 14.44 -10.00 -11.07
N THR A 128 15.27 -10.60 -11.91
CA THR A 128 16.23 -11.63 -11.50
C THR A 128 16.99 -11.14 -10.28
N GLN A 129 16.85 -11.86 -9.15
CA GLN A 129 17.57 -11.60 -7.91
C GLN A 129 17.35 -10.18 -7.32
N ALA A 130 16.16 -9.62 -7.48
CA ALA A 130 15.83 -8.31 -6.93
C ALA A 130 15.91 -8.23 -5.40
N PHE A 131 15.63 -9.35 -4.72
CA PHE A 131 15.58 -9.43 -3.26
C PHE A 131 16.53 -10.50 -2.75
N ASN A 132 17.41 -10.13 -1.82
CA ASN A 132 18.24 -11.03 -1.04
C ASN A 132 17.64 -11.15 0.37
N ILE A 133 16.97 -12.27 0.63
CA ILE A 133 16.27 -12.55 1.89
C ILE A 133 17.07 -13.53 2.72
N LEU A 134 17.22 -13.23 4.02
CA LEU A 134 17.70 -14.18 5.01
C LEU A 134 16.50 -14.87 5.66
N GLU A 135 16.35 -16.17 5.46
CA GLU A 135 15.27 -16.95 6.08
C GLU A 135 15.88 -18.16 6.79
N ARG A 136 15.72 -18.23 8.11
CA ARG A 136 16.29 -19.29 8.96
C ARG A 136 17.80 -19.50 8.72
N GLY A 137 18.55 -18.40 8.63
CA GLY A 137 19.99 -18.40 8.36
C GLY A 137 20.40 -18.74 6.91
N LYS A 138 19.44 -19.02 6.01
CA LYS A 138 19.72 -19.30 4.60
C LYS A 138 19.40 -18.10 3.73
N LYS A 139 20.35 -17.71 2.89
CA LYS A 139 20.14 -16.67 1.88
C LYS A 139 19.31 -17.23 0.72
N LYS A 140 18.19 -16.57 0.41
CA LYS A 140 17.36 -16.81 -0.76
C LYS A 140 17.41 -15.60 -1.67
N ARG A 141 17.47 -15.84 -2.98
CA ARG A 141 17.34 -14.79 -4.00
C ARG A 141 15.99 -14.90 -4.66
N LEU A 142 15.19 -13.85 -4.56
CA LEU A 142 13.81 -13.85 -5.03
C LEU A 142 13.59 -12.70 -6.02
N ASN A 143 12.65 -12.91 -6.95
CA ASN A 143 12.19 -11.91 -7.90
C ASN A 143 11.04 -11.07 -7.34
N ARG A 144 10.30 -11.62 -6.38
CA ARG A 144 9.19 -10.98 -5.65
C ARG A 144 9.07 -11.56 -4.25
N LEU A 145 8.49 -10.78 -3.34
CA LEU A 145 8.19 -11.21 -1.97
C LEU A 145 6.68 -11.39 -1.81
N ILE A 146 6.27 -12.47 -1.18
CA ILE A 146 4.87 -12.83 -0.98
C ILE A 146 4.69 -13.20 0.48
N PHE A 147 3.78 -12.51 1.14
CA PHE A 147 3.50 -12.65 2.57
C PHE A 147 2.07 -13.13 2.74
N TYR A 148 1.91 -14.39 3.13
CA TYR A 148 0.64 -14.94 3.56
C TYR A 148 0.44 -14.60 5.03
N HIS A 149 -0.69 -13.98 5.37
CA HIS A 149 -1.04 -13.63 6.74
C HIS A 149 -2.53 -13.88 7.01
N GLY A 150 -2.89 -14.13 8.28
CA GLY A 150 -4.26 -14.48 8.66
C GLY A 150 -5.30 -13.48 8.19
N TYR A 151 -6.50 -13.97 7.86
CA TYR A 151 -7.59 -13.17 7.31
C TYR A 151 -8.00 -12.01 8.23
N GLU A 152 -7.98 -12.23 9.54
CA GLU A 152 -8.31 -11.21 10.56
C GLU A 152 -7.12 -10.30 10.92
N SER A 153 -5.91 -10.64 10.50
CA SER A 153 -4.72 -9.84 10.81
C SER A 153 -4.51 -8.71 9.80
N SER A 154 -3.87 -7.63 10.25
CA SER A 154 -3.48 -6.51 9.39
C SER A 154 -1.97 -6.42 9.35
N MET A 155 -1.37 -6.74 8.20
CA MET A 155 0.07 -6.66 7.97
C MET A 155 0.44 -5.38 7.21
N ARG A 156 1.43 -4.64 7.72
CA ARG A 156 2.10 -3.55 7.00
C ARG A 156 3.17 -4.13 6.07
N VAL A 157 3.16 -3.64 4.83
CA VAL A 157 4.22 -3.80 3.84
C VAL A 157 4.23 -2.52 3.01
N ASN A 158 5.25 -1.67 3.10
CA ASN A 158 5.31 -0.48 2.26
C ASN A 158 6.73 0.09 2.15
N PHE A 159 6.94 1.03 1.24
CA PHE A 159 8.13 1.87 1.25
C PHE A 159 8.00 2.98 2.30
N ASP A 160 9.07 3.21 3.05
CA ASP A 160 9.21 4.32 3.98
C ASP A 160 10.18 5.34 3.38
N ASP A 161 9.68 6.53 3.05
CA ASP A 161 10.46 7.57 2.38
C ASP A 161 11.52 8.21 3.28
N GLU A 162 11.30 8.25 4.60
CA GLU A 162 12.26 8.83 5.54
C GLU A 162 13.46 7.90 5.74
N MET A 163 13.20 6.59 5.88
CA MET A 163 14.26 5.59 6.00
C MET A 163 14.87 5.21 4.65
N ALA A 164 14.18 5.53 3.54
CA ALA A 164 14.48 5.06 2.19
C ALA A 164 14.60 3.52 2.11
N MET A 165 13.68 2.82 2.79
CA MET A 165 13.66 1.36 2.90
C MET A 165 12.27 0.82 2.63
N ILE A 166 12.18 -0.44 2.23
CA ILE A 166 10.93 -1.19 2.35
C ILE A 166 10.83 -1.63 3.80
N VAL A 167 9.70 -1.36 4.46
CA VAL A 167 9.44 -1.75 5.84
C VAL A 167 8.18 -2.61 5.89
N TYR A 168 8.26 -3.72 6.61
CA TYR A 168 7.13 -4.63 6.75
C TYR A 168 7.13 -5.31 8.12
N ASP A 169 5.96 -5.77 8.54
CA ASP A 169 5.80 -6.46 9.81
C ASP A 169 6.53 -7.81 9.78
N HIS A 170 7.22 -8.14 10.87
CA HIS A 170 7.67 -9.49 11.11
C HIS A 170 6.46 -10.39 11.39
N LEU A 171 6.45 -11.57 10.77
CA LEU A 171 5.35 -12.52 10.87
C LEU A 171 5.73 -13.72 11.72
N THR A 172 4.86 -14.07 12.66
CA THR A 172 4.96 -15.28 13.49
C THR A 172 3.72 -16.15 13.36
N ALA A 173 3.84 -17.45 13.63
CA ALA A 173 2.70 -18.37 13.57
C ALA A 173 1.80 -18.21 14.81
N ALA A 174 0.50 -18.12 14.59
CA ALA A 174 -0.52 -18.09 15.63
C ALA A 174 -1.69 -19.04 15.29
N PRO A 175 -2.46 -19.50 16.30
CA PRO A 175 -3.68 -20.25 16.06
C PRO A 175 -4.65 -19.47 15.18
N SER A 176 -5.25 -20.16 14.23
CA SER A 176 -6.25 -19.58 13.33
C SER A 176 -7.66 -19.73 13.89
N SER A 177 -8.55 -18.81 13.52
CA SER A 177 -10.00 -18.96 13.71
C SER A 177 -10.64 -19.86 12.66
N ASN A 178 -9.93 -20.18 11.57
CA ASN A 178 -10.44 -21.02 10.50
C ASN A 178 -10.36 -22.52 10.89
N PRO A 179 -11.46 -23.30 10.80
CA PRO A 179 -11.48 -24.70 11.22
C PRO A 179 -10.53 -25.63 10.45
N THR A 180 -10.17 -25.29 9.20
CA THR A 180 -9.39 -26.18 8.32
C THR A 180 -7.90 -25.80 8.25
N VAL A 181 -7.55 -24.59 8.67
CA VAL A 181 -6.18 -24.08 8.66
C VAL A 181 -5.80 -23.79 10.12
N PRO A 182 -5.08 -24.69 10.82
CA PRO A 182 -4.89 -24.58 12.28
C PRO A 182 -3.97 -23.42 12.69
N PHE A 183 -3.03 -23.03 11.84
CA PHE A 183 -2.08 -21.95 12.09
C PHE A 183 -2.01 -21.00 10.90
N VAL A 184 -1.93 -19.71 11.18
CA VAL A 184 -1.72 -18.64 10.20
C VAL A 184 -0.61 -17.72 10.68
N ASN A 185 -0.01 -16.97 9.76
CA ASN A 185 0.97 -15.96 10.14
C ASN A 185 0.28 -14.66 10.59
N VAL A 186 0.78 -14.05 11.67
CA VAL A 186 0.30 -12.76 12.18
C VAL A 186 1.49 -11.86 12.53
N PRO A 187 1.34 -10.54 12.39
CA PRO A 187 2.34 -9.58 12.88
C PRO A 187 2.62 -9.75 14.37
N ASP A 188 3.89 -9.74 14.77
CA ASP A 188 4.30 -9.82 16.19
C ASP A 188 4.55 -8.44 16.83
N GLY A 189 4.40 -7.36 16.05
CA GLY A 189 4.63 -5.98 16.47
C GLY A 189 6.05 -5.47 16.23
N THR A 190 6.95 -6.30 15.70
CA THR A 190 8.28 -5.89 15.25
C THR A 190 8.32 -5.72 13.73
N TYR A 191 9.36 -5.03 13.25
CA TYR A 191 9.52 -4.71 11.83
C TYR A 191 10.81 -5.28 11.26
N GLU A 192 10.70 -5.81 10.06
CA GLU A 192 11.80 -6.11 9.15
C GLU A 192 11.92 -5.01 8.10
N ALA A 193 13.06 -4.96 7.42
CA ALA A 193 13.25 -4.04 6.31
C ALA A 193 14.09 -4.58 5.18
N LEU A 194 14.00 -3.91 4.03
CA LEU A 194 14.91 -4.10 2.92
C LEU A 194 15.53 -2.76 2.53
N LYS A 195 16.85 -2.76 2.41
CA LYS A 195 17.61 -1.60 1.95
C LYS A 195 18.20 -1.87 0.58
N LEU A 196 18.04 -0.92 -0.34
CA LEU A 196 18.62 -1.02 -1.66
C LEU A 196 20.14 -0.85 -1.58
N ASN A 197 20.88 -1.81 -2.13
CA ASN A 197 22.33 -1.78 -2.27
C ASN A 197 22.71 -2.35 -3.64
N ASN A 198 23.42 -1.56 -4.46
CA ASN A 198 23.86 -1.95 -5.81
C ASN A 198 22.73 -2.57 -6.67
N GLY A 199 21.54 -1.98 -6.62
CA GLY A 199 20.39 -2.44 -7.39
C GLY A 199 19.65 -3.68 -6.83
N VAL A 200 20.07 -4.18 -5.67
CA VAL A 200 19.46 -5.33 -4.97
C VAL A 200 18.92 -4.91 -3.61
N TRP A 201 17.72 -5.39 -3.25
CA TRP A 201 17.11 -5.15 -1.94
C TRP A 201 17.62 -6.18 -0.93
N GLU A 202 18.43 -5.74 0.02
CA GLU A 202 19.07 -6.57 1.04
C GLU A 202 18.27 -6.57 2.34
N HIS A 203 17.97 -7.76 2.86
CA HIS A 203 17.15 -7.96 4.07
C HIS A 203 17.87 -7.52 5.36
N ILE A 204 17.14 -6.80 6.20
CA ILE A 204 17.47 -6.41 7.57
C ILE A 204 16.43 -7.07 8.49
N GLU A 205 16.87 -8.11 9.20
CA GLU A 205 16.01 -8.99 10.02
C GLU A 205 15.31 -8.27 11.18
N LYS A 206 15.85 -7.14 11.64
CA LYS A 206 15.22 -6.36 12.69
C LYS A 206 15.55 -4.88 12.54
N LEU A 207 14.54 -4.07 12.31
CA LEU A 207 14.68 -2.64 12.52
C LEU A 207 14.73 -2.35 14.03
N PRO A 208 15.74 -1.61 14.52
CA PRO A 208 15.72 -1.14 15.89
C PRO A 208 14.51 -0.22 16.04
N THR A 209 13.52 -0.63 16.83
CA THR A 209 12.46 0.26 17.26
C THR A 209 13.09 1.31 18.17
N THR A 210 12.93 2.59 17.84
CA THR A 210 13.28 3.66 18.78
C THR A 210 12.42 3.46 20.02
N VAL A 211 13.04 3.04 21.12
CA VAL A 211 12.41 3.14 22.43
C VAL A 211 12.28 4.64 22.69
N MET A 212 11.06 5.17 22.62
CA MET A 212 10.83 6.51 23.12
C MET A 212 10.93 6.41 24.64
N ASP A 213 11.95 7.00 25.25
CA ASP A 213 12.12 7.01 26.71
C ASP A 213 10.90 7.60 27.43
N GLU A 214 10.15 8.46 26.74
CA GLU A 214 8.85 8.96 27.19
C GLU A 214 7.82 8.96 26.06
N ALA A 215 6.58 8.59 26.39
CA ALA A 215 5.45 8.74 25.48
C ALA A 215 5.36 10.21 25.01
N PRO A 216 5.08 10.47 23.72
CA PRO A 216 4.91 11.83 23.22
C PRO A 216 3.71 12.48 23.92
N ARG A 217 4.00 13.25 24.98
CA ARG A 217 2.96 14.01 25.69
C ARG A 217 2.55 15.13 24.74
N PRO A 218 1.27 15.23 24.35
CA PRO A 218 0.82 16.41 23.63
C PRO A 218 1.17 17.62 24.48
N LYS A 219 1.88 18.61 23.89
CA LYS A 219 2.09 19.89 24.56
C LYS A 219 0.69 20.46 24.82
N PRO A 220 0.28 20.67 26.09
CA PRO A 220 -1.04 21.23 26.35
C PRO A 220 -1.11 22.59 25.64
N VAL A 221 -2.07 22.76 24.72
CA VAL A 221 -2.43 24.07 24.16
C VAL A 221 -3.26 24.79 25.22
N ILE A 222 -2.68 25.00 26.40
CA ILE A 222 -3.22 25.90 27.41
C ILE A 222 -2.46 27.20 27.21
N GLY A 223 -3.08 28.10 26.45
CA GLY A 223 -2.67 29.49 26.39
C GLY A 223 -2.46 30.02 27.80
N LYS A 224 -1.39 30.80 27.97
CA LYS A 224 -1.04 31.51 29.21
C LYS A 224 -2.30 31.88 29.98
N LYS A 225 -2.47 31.33 31.19
CA LYS A 225 -3.53 31.74 32.12
C LYS A 225 -3.54 33.27 32.19
N LYS A 226 -4.55 33.90 31.60
CA LYS A 226 -5.01 35.18 32.14
C LYS A 226 -5.57 34.85 33.51
N VAL A 227 -4.98 35.42 34.55
CA VAL A 227 -5.60 35.50 35.86
C VAL A 227 -6.94 36.19 35.63
N VAL A 228 -8.03 35.44 35.70
CA VAL A 228 -9.38 35.99 35.64
C VAL A 228 -9.71 36.43 37.06
N ASP A 229 -9.59 37.73 37.27
CA ASP A 229 -10.12 38.42 38.43
C ASP A 229 -11.65 38.22 38.46
N LYS A 230 -12.20 37.81 39.61
CA LYS A 230 -13.55 37.22 39.71
C LYS A 230 -14.71 38.22 39.69
N ASP A 231 -14.45 39.51 39.48
CA ASP A 231 -15.46 40.55 39.74
C ASP A 231 -15.99 41.31 38.52
N ASN A 232 -15.92 40.77 37.30
CA ASN A 232 -16.60 41.40 36.16
C ASN A 232 -17.21 40.40 35.17
N ALA A 233 -18.31 39.77 35.59
CA ALA A 233 -19.24 39.12 34.67
C ALA A 233 -20.06 40.20 33.92
N LYS A 234 -19.53 40.71 32.81
CA LYS A 234 -20.35 41.42 31.81
C LYS A 234 -20.67 40.47 30.65
N GLN A 235 -21.98 40.30 30.44
CA GLN A 235 -22.65 39.53 29.41
C GLN A 235 -21.91 39.57 28.06
N PHE A 236 -21.42 38.41 27.62
CA PHE A 236 -20.87 38.25 26.28
C PHE A 236 -21.99 38.35 25.24
N GLN A 237 -22.02 39.45 24.48
CA GLN A 237 -22.91 39.59 23.32
C GLN A 237 -22.19 39.14 22.05
N TRP A 238 -22.88 38.31 21.28
CA TRP A 238 -22.37 37.78 20.01
C TRP A 238 -22.37 38.85 18.92
N PRO A 239 -21.34 38.94 18.07
CA PRO A 239 -21.29 39.85 16.92
C PRO A 239 -22.52 39.75 16.01
N ASP A 240 -22.99 40.88 15.49
CA ASP A 240 -24.22 40.99 14.69
C ASP A 240 -24.24 40.11 13.43
N GLU A 241 -23.07 39.83 12.85
CA GLU A 241 -22.93 38.90 11.71
C GLU A 241 -23.35 37.46 12.06
N ILE A 242 -23.06 37.02 13.29
CA ILE A 242 -23.39 35.67 13.78
C ILE A 242 -24.90 35.58 14.07
N GLN A 243 -25.52 36.67 14.53
CA GLN A 243 -26.96 36.74 14.75
C GLN A 243 -27.76 36.73 13.42
N LYS A 244 -27.26 37.42 12.38
CA LYS A 244 -27.89 37.41 11.05
C LYS A 244 -27.82 36.03 10.38
N ARG A 245 -26.72 35.29 10.53
CA ARG A 245 -26.59 33.91 10.00
C ARG A 245 -27.58 32.94 10.64
N LYS A 246 -27.82 33.04 11.96
CA LYS A 246 -28.81 32.19 12.66
C LYS A 246 -30.24 32.39 12.15
N LYS A 247 -30.67 33.63 11.86
CA LYS A 247 -32.02 33.90 11.33
C LYS A 247 -32.23 33.40 9.89
N LYS A 248 -31.16 33.35 9.07
CA LYS A 248 -31.24 32.86 7.68
C LYS A 248 -31.38 31.33 7.62
N ILE A 249 -30.69 30.61 8.50
CA ILE A 249 -30.72 29.13 8.58
C ILE A 249 -32.08 28.62 9.08
N ILE A 250 -32.71 29.31 10.03
CA ILE A 250 -34.03 28.91 10.57
C ILE A 250 -35.17 29.10 9.55
N ARG A 251 -35.05 30.05 8.60
CA ARG A 251 -36.07 30.28 7.56
C ARG A 251 -36.00 29.31 6.37
N GLN A 252 -34.89 28.62 6.15
CA GLN A 252 -34.74 27.63 5.07
C GLN A 252 -35.12 26.21 5.49
N ALA A 253 -35.32 25.95 6.78
CA ALA A 253 -35.70 24.64 7.30
C ALA A 253 -37.23 24.42 7.42
N PHE A 254 -38.06 25.39 6.98
CA PHE A 254 -39.54 25.32 7.06
C PHE A 254 -40.24 25.81 5.77
N ARG A 255 -39.71 25.44 4.59
CA ARG A 255 -40.46 25.44 3.33
C ARG A 255 -40.20 24.17 2.56
#